data_AF-G2PFV9-F1
#
_entry.id   AF-G2PFV9-F1
#
_cell.length_a   1.000
_cell.length_b   1.000
_cell.length_c   1.000
_cell.angle_alpha   90.00
_cell.angle_beta   90.00
_cell.angle_gamma   90.00
#
_symmetry.space_group_name_H-M   'P 1'
#
loop_
_entity.id
_entity.type
_entity.pdbx_description
1 polymer ?
#
loop_
_entity_poly.entity_id
_entity_poly.type
_entity_poly.pdbx_seq_one_letter_code
_entity_poly.pdbx_strand_id
1 'polypeptide(L)'
;MIHRNAPLTPTGRLRLARCTVDDRWPLRRAAERFQVSHTTAARWAHRYRQHGAAGLHDRSSRPTTHHAVHTRPTLILAWAGDPGHPVSVSETLAATIPGSTLHVSETRADLRTWGERAADFLK
;
A
#
# COMPACT_ATOMS: atom_id res chain seq x y z
N MET A 1 2.37 -18.65 15.08
CA MET A 1 2.30 -19.40 13.80
C MET A 1 0.85 -19.45 13.35
N ILE A 2 0.50 -18.93 12.17
CA ILE A 2 -0.90 -18.95 11.69
C ILE A 2 -1.20 -20.37 11.18
N HIS A 3 -2.19 -21.05 11.76
CA HIS A 3 -2.56 -22.39 11.32
C HIS A 3 -3.17 -22.36 9.90
N ARG A 4 -2.95 -23.42 9.10
CA ARG A 4 -3.40 -23.54 7.70
C ARG A 4 -4.89 -23.18 7.51
N ASN A 5 -5.73 -23.53 8.48
CA ASN A 5 -7.18 -23.31 8.42
C ASN A 5 -7.64 -21.97 9.01
N ALA A 6 -6.72 -21.09 9.42
CA ALA A 6 -7.09 -19.81 9.98
C ALA A 6 -7.87 -18.97 8.95
N PRO A 7 -8.89 -18.19 9.35
CA PRO A 7 -9.80 -17.49 8.44
C PRO A 7 -9.12 -16.60 7.40
N LEU A 8 -7.98 -16.00 7.76
CA LEU A 8 -7.24 -15.06 6.92
C LEU A 8 -6.30 -15.74 5.90
N THR A 9 -6.10 -17.06 5.96
CA THR A 9 -5.30 -17.78 4.96
C THR A 9 -6.12 -18.04 3.69
N PRO A 10 -5.48 -18.26 2.53
CA PRO A 10 -6.21 -18.64 1.31
C PRO A 10 -7.13 -19.85 1.51
N THR A 11 -6.71 -20.82 2.33
CA THR A 11 -7.51 -22.01 2.66
C THR A 11 -8.72 -21.66 3.54
N GLY A 12 -8.54 -20.81 4.56
CA GLY A 12 -9.63 -20.34 5.42
C GLY A 12 -10.67 -19.52 4.65
N ARG A 13 -10.21 -18.61 3.78
CA ARG A 13 -11.07 -17.82 2.88
C ARG A 13 -11.89 -18.69 1.94
N LEU A 14 -11.26 -19.72 1.35
CA LEU A 14 -11.94 -20.66 0.45
C LEU A 14 -13.04 -21.44 1.18
N ARG A 15 -12.76 -21.94 2.38
CA ARG A 15 -13.77 -22.65 3.19
C ARG A 15 -14.95 -21.74 3.52
N LEU A 16 -14.69 -20.49 3.92
CA LEU A 16 -15.77 -19.52 4.18
C LEU A 16 -16.62 -19.30 2.93
N ALA A 17 -15.97 -19.02 1.79
CA ALA A 17 -16.67 -18.73 0.55
C ALA A 17 -17.54 -19.90 0.08
N ARG A 18 -17.04 -21.14 0.17
CA ARG A 18 -17.82 -22.36 -0.12
C ARG A 18 -19.04 -22.50 0.78
N CYS A 19 -18.90 -22.28 2.10
CA CYS A 19 -20.05 -22.32 3.00
C CYS A 19 -21.14 -21.33 2.59
N THR A 20 -20.77 -20.13 2.14
CA THR A 20 -21.75 -19.10 1.73
C THR A 20 -22.33 -19.35 0.33
N VAL A 21 -21.50 -19.78 -0.63
CA VAL A 21 -21.88 -19.85 -2.04
C VAL A 21 -22.42 -21.24 -2.40
N ASP A 22 -21.72 -22.30 -1.99
CA ASP A 22 -22.03 -23.68 -2.37
C ASP A 22 -23.04 -24.28 -1.37
N ASP A 23 -22.78 -24.14 -0.07
CA ASP A 23 -23.68 -24.66 0.99
C ASP A 23 -24.84 -23.69 1.32
N ARG A 24 -24.89 -22.52 0.68
CA ARG A 24 -25.91 -21.47 0.83
C ARG A 24 -26.12 -20.99 2.28
N TRP A 25 -25.08 -21.00 3.11
CA TRP A 25 -25.18 -20.45 4.46
C TRP A 25 -25.42 -18.92 4.41
N PRO A 26 -26.22 -18.38 5.34
CA PRO A 26 -26.31 -16.94 5.53
C PRO A 26 -24.93 -16.33 5.83
N LEU A 27 -24.65 -15.16 5.24
CA LEU A 27 -23.36 -14.46 5.41
C LEU A 27 -22.97 -14.23 6.87
N ARG A 28 -23.94 -13.89 7.73
CA ARG A 28 -23.70 -13.68 9.16
C ARG A 28 -23.26 -14.96 9.87
N ARG A 29 -23.93 -16.08 9.60
CA ARG A 29 -23.56 -17.40 10.13
C ARG A 29 -22.16 -17.82 9.70
N ALA A 30 -21.81 -17.61 8.43
CA ALA A 30 -20.47 -17.88 7.94
C ALA A 30 -19.43 -16.95 8.59
N ALA A 31 -19.73 -15.66 8.70
CA ALA A 31 -18.85 -14.67 9.33
C ALA A 31 -18.56 -15.01 10.81
N GLU A 32 -19.59 -15.39 11.57
CA GLU A 32 -19.47 -15.82 12.96
C GLU A 32 -18.60 -17.08 13.09
N ARG A 33 -18.86 -18.13 12.29
CA ARG A 33 -18.06 -19.36 12.34
C ARG A 33 -16.58 -19.13 12.07
N PHE A 34 -16.27 -18.21 11.16
CA PHE A 34 -14.91 -17.90 10.75
C PHE A 34 -14.34 -16.66 11.45
N GLN A 35 -15.04 -16.10 12.45
CA GLN A 35 -14.56 -14.96 13.24
C GLN A 35 -14.09 -13.77 12.39
N VAL A 36 -14.87 -13.42 11.36
CA VAL A 36 -14.65 -12.26 10.49
C VAL A 36 -15.90 -11.37 10.46
N SER A 37 -15.76 -10.14 9.95
CA SER A 37 -16.92 -9.28 9.71
C SER A 37 -17.81 -9.83 8.59
N HIS A 38 -19.12 -9.56 8.64
CA HIS A 38 -20.05 -9.92 7.58
C HIS A 38 -19.68 -9.29 6.21
N THR A 39 -19.10 -8.09 6.21
CA THR A 39 -18.61 -7.42 5.00
C THR A 39 -17.39 -8.13 4.39
N THR A 40 -16.51 -8.69 5.22
CA THR A 40 -15.38 -9.50 4.77
C THR A 40 -15.86 -10.81 4.14
N ALA A 41 -16.82 -11.47 4.79
CA ALA A 41 -17.47 -12.67 4.25
C ALA A 41 -18.15 -12.38 2.90
N ALA A 42 -18.88 -11.27 2.80
CA ALA A 42 -19.55 -10.86 1.56
C ALA A 42 -18.55 -10.62 0.41
N ARG A 43 -17.45 -9.92 0.70
CA ARG A 43 -16.37 -9.67 -0.27
C ARG A 43 -15.74 -10.95 -0.78
N TRP A 44 -15.44 -11.91 0.10
CA TRP A 44 -14.86 -13.19 -0.32
C TRP A 44 -15.85 -14.05 -1.10
N ALA A 45 -17.12 -14.10 -0.68
CA ALA A 45 -18.17 -14.79 -1.44
C ALA A 45 -18.35 -14.20 -2.84
N HIS A 46 -18.34 -12.87 -2.97
CA HIS A 46 -18.42 -12.19 -4.26
C HIS A 46 -17.24 -12.54 -5.17
N ARG A 47 -16.00 -12.45 -4.66
CA ARG A 47 -14.79 -12.82 -5.42
C ARG A 47 -14.80 -14.28 -5.84
N TYR A 48 -15.27 -15.19 -4.98
CA TYR A 48 -15.38 -16.60 -5.30
C TYR A 48 -16.38 -16.88 -6.42
N ARG A 49 -17.53 -16.18 -6.44
CA ARG A 49 -18.49 -16.27 -7.56
C ARG A 49 -17.90 -15.79 -8.88
N GLN A 50 -17.07 -14.75 -8.86
CA GLN A 50 -16.51 -14.15 -10.08
C GLN A 50 -15.27 -14.89 -10.61
N HIS A 51 -14.43 -15.40 -9.72
CA HIS A 51 -13.08 -15.86 -10.07
C HIS A 51 -12.73 -17.23 -9.48
N GLY A 52 -13.69 -17.92 -8.85
CA GLY A 52 -13.45 -19.18 -8.15
C GLY A 52 -12.41 -19.05 -7.04
N ALA A 53 -11.69 -20.15 -6.77
CA ALA A 53 -10.65 -20.19 -5.74
C ALA A 53 -9.49 -19.22 -6.02
N ALA A 54 -9.20 -18.90 -7.28
CA ALA A 54 -8.15 -17.96 -7.65
C ALA A 54 -8.40 -16.56 -7.09
N GLY A 55 -9.67 -16.13 -6.98
CA GLY A 55 -10.07 -14.82 -6.44
C GLY A 55 -9.82 -14.61 -4.95
N LEU A 56 -9.43 -15.65 -4.21
CA LEU A 56 -9.25 -15.60 -2.75
C LEU A 56 -7.78 -15.48 -2.31
N HIS A 57 -6.86 -15.58 -3.26
CA HIS A 57 -5.45 -15.27 -3.04
C HIS A 57 -5.25 -13.76 -2.89
N ASP A 58 -4.22 -13.38 -2.14
CA ASP A 58 -3.84 -11.97 -2.04
C ASP A 58 -3.36 -11.49 -3.41
N ARG A 59 -4.01 -10.43 -3.90
CA ARG A 59 -3.53 -9.70 -5.06
C ARG A 59 -2.43 -8.78 -4.59
N SER A 60 -1.38 -8.64 -5.41
CA SER A 60 -0.36 -7.64 -5.16
C SER A 60 -1.03 -6.28 -5.00
N SER A 61 -0.78 -5.61 -3.88
CA SER A 61 -1.13 -4.20 -3.70
C SER A 61 -0.17 -3.28 -4.44
N ARG A 62 0.91 -3.84 -5.00
CA ARG A 62 1.85 -3.08 -5.81
C ARG A 62 1.13 -2.58 -7.06
N PRO A 63 1.18 -1.27 -7.36
CA PRO A 63 0.70 -0.75 -8.63
C PRO A 63 1.26 -1.59 -9.78
N THR A 64 0.40 -2.02 -10.69
CA THR A 64 0.80 -2.78 -11.88
C THR A 64 1.80 -1.97 -12.71
N THR A 65 1.71 -0.64 -12.64
CA THR A 65 2.68 0.32 -13.17
C THR A 65 3.68 0.68 -12.07
N HIS A 66 4.79 -0.06 -11.97
CA HIS A 66 5.90 0.33 -11.09
C HIS A 66 6.68 1.54 -11.62
N HIS A 67 6.50 1.82 -12.91
CA HIS A 67 6.90 3.04 -13.58
C HIS A 67 5.64 3.85 -13.87
N ALA A 68 4.89 4.25 -12.84
CA ALA A 68 4.25 5.55 -12.98
C ALA A 68 5.44 6.51 -13.10
N VAL A 69 5.84 6.83 -14.35
CA VAL A 69 6.74 7.94 -14.62
C VAL A 69 6.16 9.08 -13.80
N HIS A 70 6.86 9.49 -12.75
CA HIS A 70 6.40 10.57 -11.91
C HIS A 70 6.38 11.80 -12.81
N THR A 71 5.21 12.07 -13.40
CA THR A 71 4.98 13.25 -14.25
C THR A 71 4.73 14.48 -13.40
N ARG A 72 4.58 14.31 -12.08
CA ARG A 72 4.45 15.41 -11.15
C ARG A 72 5.84 15.91 -10.76
N PRO A 73 6.08 17.23 -10.87
CA PRO A 73 7.27 17.85 -10.31
C PRO A 73 7.45 17.41 -8.84
N THR A 74 8.66 16.99 -8.49
CA THR A 74 9.02 16.57 -7.13
C THR A 74 10.19 17.39 -6.60
N LEU A 75 10.00 18.08 -5.47
CA LEU A 75 11.08 18.76 -4.76
C LEU A 75 11.57 17.88 -3.60
N ILE A 76 12.87 17.62 -3.56
CA ILE A 76 13.55 16.87 -2.51
C ILE A 76 14.33 17.88 -1.67
N LEU A 77 13.98 17.99 -0.38
CA LEU A 77 14.64 18.88 0.58
C LEU A 77 15.42 18.01 1.57
N ALA A 78 16.74 18.17 1.59
CA ALA A 78 17.64 17.36 2.40
C ALA A 78 18.38 18.23 3.42
N TRP A 79 18.53 17.75 4.65
CA TRP A 79 19.36 18.40 5.67
C TRP A 79 20.63 17.58 5.89
N ALA A 80 21.79 18.15 5.62
CA ALA A 80 23.06 17.45 5.77
C ALA A 80 23.39 17.07 7.23
N GLY A 81 22.77 17.74 8.20
CA GLY A 81 22.91 17.44 9.62
C GLY A 81 21.92 16.40 10.16
N ASP A 82 21.08 15.79 9.33
CA ASP A 82 20.11 14.77 9.75
C ASP A 82 20.80 13.41 9.95
N PRO A 83 20.93 12.89 11.18
CA PRO A 83 21.55 11.59 11.44
C PRO A 83 20.71 10.41 10.93
N GLY A 84 19.41 10.60 10.69
CA GLY A 84 18.50 9.59 10.16
C GLY A 84 18.34 9.62 8.64
N HIS A 85 18.86 10.66 7.97
CA HIS A 85 18.67 10.86 6.55
C HIS A 85 19.95 11.41 5.88
N PRO A 86 20.93 10.53 5.58
CA PRO A 86 22.15 10.97 4.92
C PRO A 86 21.84 11.52 3.52
N VAL A 87 22.61 12.52 3.10
CA VAL A 87 22.46 13.21 1.80
C VAL A 87 22.46 12.21 0.63
N SER A 88 23.19 11.11 0.75
CA SER A 88 23.25 10.04 -0.27
C SER A 88 21.88 9.42 -0.60
N VAL A 89 20.96 9.38 0.36
CA VAL A 89 19.58 8.92 0.12
C VAL A 89 18.85 9.92 -0.78
N SER A 90 18.99 11.21 -0.49
CA SER A 90 18.37 12.28 -1.28
C SER A 90 18.96 12.36 -2.69
N GLU A 91 20.26 12.15 -2.86
CA GLU A 91 20.93 12.04 -4.17
C GLU A 91 20.40 10.84 -4.96
N THR A 92 20.25 9.68 -4.32
CA THR A 92 19.69 8.48 -4.94
C THR A 92 18.25 8.72 -5.40
N LEU A 93 17.44 9.39 -4.59
CA LEU A 93 16.08 9.78 -4.96
C LEU A 93 16.07 10.73 -6.15
N ALA A 94 16.95 11.73 -6.18
CA ALA A 94 17.06 12.67 -7.29
C ALA A 94 17.45 11.98 -8.61
N ALA A 95 18.36 11.01 -8.55
CA ALA A 95 18.76 10.21 -9.71
C ALA A 95 17.66 9.25 -10.19
N THR A 96 16.80 8.78 -9.28
CA THR A 96 15.77 7.78 -9.58
C THR A 96 14.45 8.40 -10.04
N ILE A 97 14.10 9.60 -9.54
CA ILE A 97 12.83 10.27 -9.81
C ILE A 97 13.02 11.27 -10.96
N PRO A 98 12.50 11.01 -12.17
CA PRO A 98 12.63 11.93 -13.30
C PRO A 98 11.96 13.28 -13.00
N GLY A 99 12.61 14.38 -13.41
CA GLY A 99 12.07 15.73 -13.21
C GLY A 99 12.04 16.19 -11.75
N SER A 100 12.76 15.49 -10.86
CA SER A 100 12.94 15.94 -9.48
C SER A 100 14.00 17.04 -9.37
N THR A 101 13.84 17.90 -8.38
CA THR A 101 14.82 18.92 -7.99
C THR A 101 15.28 18.63 -6.56
N LEU A 102 16.60 18.65 -6.32
CA LEU A 102 17.18 18.43 -5.00
C LEU A 102 17.77 19.74 -4.47
N HIS A 103 17.45 20.07 -3.21
CA HIS A 103 18.11 21.13 -2.45
C HIS A 103 18.65 20.55 -1.14
N VAL A 104 19.95 20.72 -0.90
CA VAL A 104 20.61 20.29 0.33
C VAL A 104 20.93 21.51 1.19
N SER A 105 20.40 21.52 2.41
CA SER A 105 20.68 22.53 3.42
C SER A 105 21.74 22.04 4.38
N GLU A 106 22.82 22.80 4.54
CA GLU A 106 23.86 22.52 5.54
C GLU A 106 23.64 23.30 6.84
N THR A 107 22.96 24.43 6.76
CA THR A 107 22.77 25.35 7.89
C THR A 107 21.33 25.43 8.34
N ARG A 108 21.12 25.69 9.63
CA ARG A 108 19.78 25.93 10.17
C ARG A 108 19.14 27.23 9.66
N ALA A 109 19.94 28.17 9.17
CA ALA A 109 19.41 29.36 8.51
C ALA A 109 18.77 28.99 7.17
N ASP A 110 19.46 28.20 6.35
CA ASP A 110 18.94 27.74 5.06
C ASP A 110 17.73 26.80 5.23
N LEU A 111 17.69 25.94 6.25
CA LEU A 111 16.50 25.13 6.57
C LEU A 111 15.23 25.96 6.75
N ARG A 112 15.33 27.18 7.29
CA ARG A 112 14.15 28.05 7.51
C ARG A 112 13.56 28.54 6.19
N THR A 113 14.32 28.52 5.10
CA THR A 113 13.86 28.93 3.76
C THR A 113 13.06 27.84 3.04
N TRP A 114 12.98 26.62 3.60
CA TRP A 114 12.28 25.50 2.96
C TRP A 114 10.83 25.78 2.61
N GLY A 115 10.12 26.56 3.44
CA GLY A 115 8.74 26.95 3.16
C GLY A 115 8.61 27.80 1.90
N GLU A 116 9.50 28.78 1.72
CA GLU A 116 9.55 29.65 0.53
C GLU A 116 9.93 28.84 -0.71
N ARG A 117 10.92 27.96 -0.60
CA ARG A 117 11.34 27.07 -1.69
C ARG A 117 10.22 26.13 -2.13
N ALA A 118 9.49 25.55 -1.19
CA ALA A 118 8.34 24.72 -1.50
C ALA A 118 7.22 25.53 -2.17
N ALA A 119 6.98 26.76 -1.70
CA ALA A 119 6.01 27.64 -2.34
C ALA A 119 6.41 28.04 -3.75
N ASP A 120 7.69 28.37 -3.99
CA ASP A 120 8.22 28.71 -5.31
C ASP A 120 8.21 27.53 -6.28
N PHE A 121 8.44 26.32 -5.78
CA PHE A 121 8.39 25.11 -6.59
C PHE A 121 6.99 24.74 -7.07
N LEU A 122 5.95 25.18 -6.35
CA LEU A 122 4.54 24.90 -6.69
C LEU A 122 3.92 25.94 -7.64
N LYS A 123 4.63 27.04 -7.95
CA LYS A 123 4.20 28.06 -8.91
C LYS A 123 4.46 27.60 -10.34
#